data_AF-A0A3B9MC52-F1
#
_entry.id   AF-A0A3B9MC52-F1
#
_cell.length_a   1.000
_cell.length_b   1.000
_cell.length_c   1.000
_cell.angle_alpha   90.00
_cell.angle_beta   90.00
_cell.angle_gamma   90.00
#
_symmetry.space_group_name_H-M   'P 1'
#
loop_
_entity.id
_entity.type
_entity.pdbx_description
1 polymer ?
#
loop_
_entity_poly.entity_id
_entity_poly.type
_entity_poly.pdbx_seq_one_letter_code
_entity_poly.pdbx_strand_id
1 'polypeptide(L)'
;DALLVPRDPRGIVLLCGFVASAAFGLVALLSPPGDPIGFAYLAVAVVGYFFIQTRGLTTFIWLVVAAGGAVAALAGGPAGWVEFALGLALAVVALTPLPDEFRSRPDTTIEAPAGVVVSPSRNGGGRGLSKDTFDSSRKVEDSQVRTSTKAEVGSAGNGEIQQAADVLKRVDRTPIAIKAIGRLRLLVNDRDVTKRLHEQPRLEFLFSYLLARAASGGDPNMDRPALADEVAPGFPASSQRDRLRKQLYALQTTLGSELKGTLQVSANRVSLQLGGVDTDFGRLSELWRLVSRRRSLIDKQLGEQIRNLLDDTAGREFLSGFSELEHQVTAGRSSAAEVVEAARELISGQRADLAQALAEHYEASGHPQGSIAYLRAALVGCPGRQDLARLLVAVYMRTGQTALADAARLEFDLQEK
;
A
#
# COMPACT_ATOMS: atom_id res chain seq x y z
N ASP A 1 -5.79 -7.82 25.70
CA ASP A 1 -5.14 -8.91 24.90
C ASP A 1 -4.32 -9.90 25.71
N ALA A 2 -4.62 -10.09 27.01
CA ALA A 2 -3.78 -10.91 27.92
C ALA A 2 -4.16 -12.42 27.96
N LEU A 3 -5.11 -12.86 27.14
CA LEU A 3 -5.46 -14.28 27.00
C LEU A 3 -5.23 -14.63 25.53
N LEU A 4 -4.33 -15.57 25.26
CA LEU A 4 -3.97 -16.14 23.96
C LEU A 4 -5.16 -16.92 23.33
N VAL A 5 -6.36 -16.36 23.37
CA VAL A 5 -7.57 -17.00 22.81
C VAL A 5 -7.50 -16.89 21.29
N PRO A 6 -7.47 -18.03 20.57
CA PRO A 6 -7.53 -18.03 19.12
C PRO A 6 -8.85 -17.39 18.66
N ARG A 7 -8.79 -16.48 17.69
CA ARG A 7 -9.99 -15.85 17.10
C ARG A 7 -10.51 -16.61 15.88
N ASP A 8 -9.75 -17.58 15.38
CA ASP A 8 -10.15 -18.42 14.27
C ASP A 8 -11.09 -19.55 14.76
N PRO A 9 -12.15 -19.88 14.02
CA PRO A 9 -13.13 -20.90 14.43
C PRO A 9 -12.48 -22.27 14.66
N ARG A 10 -11.41 -22.57 13.91
CA ARG A 10 -10.60 -23.78 14.08
C ARG A 10 -9.86 -23.78 15.42
N GLY A 11 -9.15 -22.72 15.75
CA GLY A 11 -8.47 -22.56 17.03
C GLY A 11 -9.42 -22.66 18.22
N ILE A 12 -10.65 -22.16 18.08
CA ILE A 12 -11.70 -22.32 19.11
C ILE A 12 -12.08 -23.80 19.29
N VAL A 13 -12.33 -24.55 18.20
CA VAL A 13 -12.68 -25.98 18.28
C VAL A 13 -11.54 -26.80 18.89
N LEU A 14 -10.29 -26.53 18.49
CA LEU A 14 -9.12 -27.20 19.04
C LEU A 14 -8.92 -26.87 20.53
N LEU A 15 -9.15 -25.62 20.93
CA LEU A 15 -9.09 -25.19 22.33
C LEU A 15 -10.13 -25.94 23.16
N CYS A 16 -11.37 -26.05 22.67
CA CYS A 16 -12.42 -26.85 23.32
C CYS A 16 -12.01 -28.32 23.47
N GLY A 17 -11.36 -28.90 22.46
CA GLY A 17 -10.80 -30.25 22.53
C GLY A 17 -9.78 -30.42 23.65
N PHE A 18 -8.84 -29.48 23.81
CA PHE A 18 -7.85 -29.54 24.89
C PHE A 18 -8.45 -29.33 26.28
N VAL A 19 -9.45 -28.46 26.39
CA VAL A 19 -10.22 -28.29 27.65
C VAL A 19 -10.93 -29.59 28.02
N ALA A 20 -11.55 -30.27 27.05
CA ALA A 20 -12.17 -31.58 27.27
C ALA A 20 -11.13 -32.63 27.70
N SER A 21 -9.98 -32.69 27.04
CA SER A 21 -8.85 -33.57 27.42
C SER A 21 -8.38 -33.30 28.84
N ALA A 22 -8.27 -32.03 29.25
CA ALA A 22 -7.90 -31.68 30.61
C ALA A 22 -8.94 -32.13 31.64
N ALA A 23 -10.23 -31.97 31.32
CA ALA A 23 -11.32 -32.46 32.18
C ALA A 23 -11.30 -33.98 32.32
N PHE A 24 -11.09 -34.73 31.23
CA PHE A 24 -10.93 -36.19 31.28
C PHE A 24 -9.71 -36.61 32.10
N GLY A 25 -8.57 -35.92 31.94
CA GLY A 25 -7.37 -36.16 32.74
C GLY A 25 -7.61 -35.96 34.24
N LEU A 26 -8.34 -34.90 34.62
CA LEU A 26 -8.73 -34.66 36.01
C LEU A 26 -9.66 -35.75 36.56
N VAL A 27 -10.66 -36.18 35.78
CA VAL A 27 -11.57 -37.25 36.21
C VAL A 27 -10.82 -38.57 36.39
N ALA A 28 -9.94 -38.93 35.45
CA ALA A 28 -9.13 -40.15 35.53
C ALA A 28 -8.18 -40.13 36.74
N LEU A 29 -7.60 -38.97 37.09
CA LEU A 29 -6.78 -38.83 38.30
C LEU A 29 -7.56 -39.00 39.60
N LEU A 30 -8.85 -38.66 39.60
CA LEU A 30 -9.71 -38.71 40.77
C LEU A 30 -10.37 -40.09 40.94
N SER A 31 -10.41 -40.93 39.91
CA SER A 31 -11.16 -42.19 39.94
C SER A 31 -10.63 -43.21 38.91
N PRO A 32 -9.75 -44.16 39.30
CA PRO A 32 -9.12 -44.38 40.61
C PRO A 32 -8.00 -43.38 40.95
N PRO A 33 -7.75 -43.09 42.24
CA PRO A 33 -6.72 -42.12 42.63
C PRO A 33 -5.33 -42.55 42.15
N GLY A 34 -4.70 -41.70 41.34
CA GLY A 34 -3.33 -41.90 40.89
C GLY A 34 -3.14 -42.72 39.62
N ASP A 35 -4.18 -42.89 38.79
CA ASP A 35 -4.02 -43.52 37.48
C ASP A 35 -3.03 -42.71 36.61
N PRO A 36 -1.91 -43.32 36.14
CA PRO A 36 -0.94 -42.64 35.27
C PRO A 36 -1.57 -42.13 33.96
N ILE A 37 -2.69 -42.71 33.52
CA ILE A 37 -3.42 -42.29 32.32
C ILE A 37 -3.91 -40.84 32.47
N GLY A 38 -4.36 -40.44 33.67
CA GLY A 38 -4.84 -39.08 33.90
C GLY A 38 -3.74 -38.02 33.73
N PHE A 39 -2.50 -38.33 34.13
CA PHE A 39 -1.35 -37.45 33.88
C PHE A 39 -1.01 -37.32 32.39
N ALA A 40 -1.21 -38.38 31.60
CA ALA A 40 -0.99 -38.33 30.16
C ALA A 40 -1.98 -37.38 29.47
N TYR A 41 -3.27 -37.42 29.82
CA TYR A 41 -4.28 -36.50 29.27
C TYR A 41 -4.03 -35.04 29.65
N LEU A 42 -3.54 -34.77 30.87
CA LEU A 42 -3.13 -33.43 31.28
C LEU A 42 -1.91 -32.93 30.51
N ALA A 43 -0.89 -33.78 30.32
CA ALA A 43 0.28 -33.44 29.52
C ALA A 43 -0.11 -33.11 28.07
N VAL A 44 -1.00 -33.91 27.47
CA VAL A 44 -1.56 -33.67 26.14
C VAL A 44 -2.29 -32.32 26.07
N ALA A 45 -3.10 -31.99 27.07
CA ALA A 45 -3.83 -30.71 27.11
C ALA A 45 -2.88 -29.51 27.20
N VAL A 46 -1.84 -29.58 28.03
CA VAL A 46 -0.85 -28.51 28.20
C VAL A 46 -0.03 -28.33 26.92
N VAL A 47 0.54 -29.41 26.37
CA VAL A 47 1.32 -29.34 25.13
C VAL A 47 0.44 -28.86 23.98
N GLY A 48 -0.77 -29.39 23.85
CA GLY A 48 -1.74 -28.98 22.84
C GLY A 48 -2.09 -27.49 22.89
N TYR A 49 -2.27 -26.94 24.09
CA TYR A 49 -2.54 -25.52 24.28
C TYR A 49 -1.39 -24.64 23.80
N PHE A 50 -0.14 -24.97 24.16
CA PHE A 50 1.04 -24.19 23.74
C PHE A 50 1.32 -24.27 22.24
N PHE A 51 0.97 -25.39 21.61
CA PHE A 51 1.30 -25.68 20.22
C PHE A 51 0.10 -25.65 19.28
N ILE A 52 -1.00 -25.01 19.68
CA ILE A 52 -2.23 -24.92 18.88
C ILE A 52 -1.98 -24.30 17.48
N GLN A 53 -0.93 -23.49 17.35
CA GLN A 53 -0.51 -22.84 16.10
C GLN A 53 0.27 -23.76 15.16
N THR A 54 0.93 -24.81 15.66
CA THR A 54 1.70 -25.77 14.86
C THR A 54 0.82 -26.90 14.35
N ARG A 55 0.44 -26.82 13.07
CA ARG A 55 -0.44 -27.80 12.40
C ARG A 55 0.03 -29.25 12.56
N GLY A 56 1.32 -29.51 12.34
CA GLY A 56 1.88 -30.86 12.40
C GLY A 56 1.79 -31.48 13.79
N LEU A 57 2.18 -30.73 14.83
CA LEU A 57 2.21 -31.25 16.19
C LEU A 57 0.79 -31.51 16.72
N THR A 58 -0.14 -30.58 16.51
CA THR A 58 -1.53 -30.74 16.96
C THR A 58 -2.21 -31.94 16.30
N THR A 59 -1.98 -32.15 15.00
CA THR A 59 -2.51 -33.33 14.29
C THR A 59 -1.91 -34.62 14.86
N PHE A 60 -0.60 -34.65 15.09
CA PHE A 60 0.08 -35.80 15.68
C PHE A 60 -0.47 -36.15 17.06
N ILE A 61 -0.66 -35.14 17.93
CA ILE A 61 -1.24 -35.32 19.27
C ILE A 61 -2.64 -35.96 19.18
N TRP A 62 -3.52 -35.46 18.32
CA TRP A 62 -4.86 -36.03 18.16
C TRP A 62 -4.86 -37.45 17.57
N LEU A 63 -3.89 -37.78 16.71
CA LEU A 63 -3.69 -39.15 16.22
C LEU A 63 -3.21 -40.10 17.33
N VAL A 64 -2.38 -39.63 18.25
CA VAL A 64 -1.96 -40.42 19.43
C VAL A 64 -3.16 -40.68 20.34
N VAL A 65 -4.01 -39.67 20.58
CA VAL A 65 -5.26 -39.83 21.34
C VAL A 65 -6.19 -40.83 20.64
N ALA A 66 -6.33 -40.74 19.31
CA ALA A 66 -7.12 -41.70 18.55
C ALA A 66 -6.56 -43.13 18.69
N ALA A 67 -5.25 -43.31 18.53
CA ALA A 67 -4.61 -44.61 18.70
C ALA A 67 -4.82 -45.20 20.11
N GLY A 68 -4.75 -44.37 21.15
CA GLY A 68 -5.09 -44.76 22.52
C GLY A 68 -6.54 -45.25 22.64
N GLY A 69 -7.49 -44.48 22.11
CA GLY A 69 -8.90 -44.88 22.07
C GLY A 69 -9.14 -46.18 21.31
N ALA A 70 -8.44 -46.42 20.20
CA ALA A 70 -8.53 -47.66 19.44
C ALA A 70 -8.02 -48.86 20.26
N VAL A 71 -6.90 -48.72 20.97
CA VAL A 71 -6.38 -49.78 21.86
C VAL A 71 -7.40 -50.08 22.97
N ALA A 72 -7.98 -49.05 23.59
CA ALA A 72 -9.00 -49.22 24.63
C ALA A 72 -10.29 -49.88 24.10
N ALA A 73 -10.70 -49.54 22.86
CA ALA A 73 -11.85 -50.15 22.20
C ALA A 73 -11.62 -51.64 21.91
N LEU A 74 -10.42 -51.98 21.42
CA LEU A 74 -10.01 -53.37 21.17
C LEU A 74 -9.90 -54.19 22.45
N ALA A 75 -9.62 -53.55 23.59
CA ALA A 75 -9.65 -54.17 24.91
C ALA A 75 -11.08 -54.39 25.45
N GLY A 76 -12.13 -54.06 24.67
CA GLY A 76 -13.54 -54.27 25.02
C GLY A 76 -14.21 -53.08 25.72
N GLY A 77 -13.53 -51.93 25.85
CA GLY A 77 -14.09 -50.72 26.44
C GLY A 77 -14.94 -49.94 25.43
N PRO A 78 -16.26 -49.78 25.63
CA PRO A 78 -17.11 -49.04 24.68
C PRO A 78 -16.76 -47.55 24.59
N ALA A 79 -16.18 -46.97 25.65
CA ALA A 79 -15.69 -45.60 25.66
C ALA A 79 -14.52 -45.37 24.69
N GLY A 80 -13.70 -46.40 24.41
CA GLY A 80 -12.57 -46.29 23.49
C GLY A 80 -12.99 -45.94 22.06
N TRP A 81 -14.17 -46.38 21.61
CA TRP A 81 -14.70 -46.00 20.29
C TRP A 81 -15.02 -44.51 20.19
N VAL A 82 -15.48 -43.90 21.29
CA VAL A 82 -15.77 -42.47 21.36
C VAL A 82 -14.47 -41.67 21.32
N GLU A 83 -13.46 -42.09 22.08
CA GLU A 83 -12.13 -41.46 22.10
C GLU A 83 -11.43 -41.56 20.74
N PHE A 84 -11.53 -42.72 20.09
CA PHE A 84 -11.00 -42.93 18.74
C PHE A 84 -11.67 -41.98 17.73
N ALA A 85 -13.01 -41.96 17.71
CA ALA A 85 -13.76 -41.12 16.78
C ALA A 85 -13.50 -39.62 17.01
N LEU A 86 -13.44 -39.18 18.27
CA LEU A 86 -13.16 -37.81 18.64
C LEU A 86 -11.74 -37.39 18.26
N GLY A 87 -10.74 -38.23 18.57
CA GLY A 87 -9.35 -37.98 18.20
C GLY A 87 -9.17 -37.87 16.69
N LEU A 88 -9.83 -38.76 15.92
CA LEU A 88 -9.79 -38.71 14.46
C LEU A 88 -10.45 -37.43 13.91
N ALA A 89 -11.63 -37.06 14.42
CA ALA A 89 -12.34 -35.85 13.99
C ALA A 89 -11.51 -34.58 14.24
N LEU A 90 -10.87 -34.48 15.42
CA LEU A 90 -10.02 -33.33 15.76
C LEU A 90 -8.72 -33.30 14.96
N ALA A 91 -8.16 -34.47 14.60
CA ALA A 91 -7.04 -34.56 13.66
C ALA A 91 -7.43 -34.04 12.26
N VAL A 92 -8.63 -34.37 11.77
CA VAL A 92 -9.15 -33.85 10.49
C VAL A 92 -9.32 -32.33 10.57
N VAL A 93 -9.92 -31.81 11.64
CA VAL A 93 -10.04 -30.36 11.87
C VAL A 93 -8.66 -29.67 11.89
N ALA A 94 -7.65 -30.31 12.50
CA ALA A 94 -6.28 -29.81 12.49
C ALA A 94 -5.62 -29.83 11.09
N LEU A 95 -6.08 -30.67 10.17
CA LEU A 95 -5.60 -30.72 8.79
C LEU A 95 -6.34 -29.78 7.85
N THR A 96 -7.57 -29.34 8.20
CA THR A 96 -8.32 -28.41 7.36
C THR A 96 -7.51 -27.13 7.06
N PRO A 97 -7.26 -26.82 5.77
CA PRO A 97 -6.59 -25.58 5.41
C PRO A 97 -7.47 -24.41 5.85
N LEU A 98 -6.86 -23.44 6.52
CA LEU A 98 -7.53 -22.17 6.80
C LEU A 98 -7.94 -21.54 5.46
N PRO A 99 -9.22 -21.13 5.29
CA PRO A 99 -9.67 -20.41 4.11
C PRO A 99 -8.75 -19.22 3.82
N ASP A 100 -8.43 -18.98 2.55
CA ASP A 100 -7.50 -17.92 2.14
C ASP A 100 -7.94 -16.52 2.60
N GLU A 101 -9.22 -16.34 2.96
CA GLU A 101 -9.77 -15.13 3.56
C GLU A 101 -9.10 -14.74 4.90
N PHE A 102 -8.56 -15.70 5.65
CA PHE A 102 -7.82 -15.45 6.89
C PHE A 102 -6.31 -15.44 6.70
N ARG A 103 -5.84 -15.83 5.51
CA ARG A 103 -4.44 -15.72 5.13
C ARG A 103 -4.27 -14.29 4.65
N SER A 104 -3.99 -13.38 5.57
CA SER A 104 -3.51 -12.03 5.23
C SER A 104 -2.34 -12.21 4.28
N ARG A 105 -2.61 -12.06 2.98
CA ARG A 105 -1.66 -12.21 1.89
C ARG A 105 -0.72 -11.02 2.03
N PRO A 106 0.57 -11.21 2.36
CA PRO A 106 1.54 -10.20 1.99
C PRO A 106 1.61 -10.28 0.46
N ASP A 107 0.86 -9.42 -0.23
CA ASP A 107 1.10 -9.17 -1.65
C ASP A 107 2.41 -8.36 -1.75
N THR A 108 3.52 -9.07 -1.52
CA THR A 108 4.83 -8.71 -2.02
C THR A 108 5.24 -9.80 -3.00
N THR A 109 4.49 -9.93 -4.08
CA THR A 109 5.06 -10.48 -5.31
C THR A 109 5.90 -9.35 -5.90
N ILE A 110 7.12 -9.19 -5.37
CA ILE A 110 8.16 -8.40 -6.01
C ILE A 110 8.56 -9.23 -7.23
N GLU A 111 7.98 -8.89 -8.37
CA GLU A 111 8.51 -9.23 -9.67
C GLU A 111 9.90 -8.60 -9.73
N ALA A 112 10.94 -9.41 -9.55
CA ALA A 112 12.32 -8.96 -9.62
C ALA A 112 12.55 -8.33 -11.00
N PRO A 113 12.93 -7.05 -11.10
CA PRO A 113 13.27 -6.47 -12.39
C PRO A 113 14.49 -7.22 -12.93
N ALA A 114 14.31 -7.84 -14.10
CA ALA A 114 15.41 -8.34 -14.91
C ALA A 114 16.48 -7.24 -15.05
N GLY A 115 17.73 -7.66 -14.83
CA GLY A 115 18.87 -6.79 -14.58
C GLY A 115 18.99 -5.59 -15.51
N VAL A 116 18.98 -4.40 -14.93
CA VAL A 116 19.58 -3.21 -15.53
C VAL A 116 21.09 -3.33 -15.33
N VAL A 117 21.81 -3.56 -16.41
CA VAL A 117 23.27 -3.46 -16.49
C VAL A 117 23.66 -2.03 -16.15
N VAL A 118 24.24 -1.84 -14.97
CA VAL A 118 24.86 -0.57 -14.58
C VAL A 118 26.22 -0.47 -15.28
N SER A 119 26.29 0.35 -16.32
CA SER A 119 27.56 0.81 -16.88
C SER A 119 28.21 1.84 -15.92
N PRO A 120 29.50 1.72 -15.59
CA PRO A 120 30.16 2.67 -14.73
C PRO A 120 30.51 3.95 -15.50
N SER A 121 29.89 5.07 -15.09
CA SER A 121 30.28 6.41 -15.54
C SER A 121 31.58 6.81 -14.85
N ARG A 122 32.64 6.93 -15.67
CA ARG A 122 34.00 7.33 -15.29
C ARG A 122 34.22 8.77 -15.72
N ASN A 123 34.01 9.72 -14.80
CA ASN A 123 34.73 11.01 -14.83
C ASN A 123 36.15 10.74 -14.31
N GLY A 124 37.25 11.22 -14.87
CA GLY A 124 37.46 12.31 -15.81
C GLY A 124 38.74 12.99 -15.34
N GLY A 125 39.87 12.70 -15.98
CA GLY A 125 41.16 13.27 -15.60
C GLY A 125 42.25 12.95 -16.61
N GLY A 126 42.70 13.98 -17.33
CA GLY A 126 44.05 14.01 -17.91
C GLY A 126 44.14 13.97 -19.43
N ARG A 127 44.47 15.14 -20.00
CA ARG A 127 45.44 15.40 -21.08
C ARG A 127 45.69 14.31 -22.14
N GLY A 128 45.60 14.71 -23.41
CA GLY A 128 46.38 14.07 -24.46
C GLY A 128 45.99 14.53 -25.86
N LEU A 129 46.92 15.20 -26.54
CA LEU A 129 46.91 15.42 -27.98
C LEU A 129 46.73 14.10 -28.74
N SER A 130 45.97 14.10 -29.84
CA SER A 130 46.55 13.77 -31.15
C SER A 130 45.67 14.22 -32.30
N LYS A 131 46.36 14.70 -33.33
CA LYS A 131 45.92 15.05 -34.67
C LYS A 131 46.01 13.78 -35.53
N ASP A 132 45.29 13.81 -36.64
CA ASP A 132 45.32 12.87 -37.77
C ASP A 132 44.64 11.51 -37.52
N THR A 133 43.63 11.14 -38.32
CA THR A 133 43.81 10.45 -39.61
C THR A 133 42.51 9.75 -40.06
N PHE A 134 42.30 9.74 -41.39
CA PHE A 134 41.45 8.84 -42.20
C PHE A 134 39.94 9.05 -42.32
N ASP A 135 39.63 9.87 -43.32
CA ASP A 135 38.76 9.58 -44.46
C ASP A 135 38.65 8.08 -44.83
N SER A 136 37.43 7.53 -44.90
CA SER A 136 37.12 6.35 -45.74
C SER A 136 35.61 6.13 -45.92
N SER A 137 35.19 6.45 -47.13
CA SER A 137 34.02 5.98 -47.89
C SER A 137 33.75 4.46 -47.83
N ARG A 138 32.46 4.07 -47.77
CA ARG A 138 31.75 3.01 -48.53
C ARG A 138 30.47 2.61 -47.76
N LYS A 139 29.25 2.81 -48.29
CA LYS A 139 28.58 2.10 -49.40
C LYS A 139 28.31 0.63 -49.05
N VAL A 140 27.14 0.35 -48.45
CA VAL A 140 26.48 -0.96 -48.29
C VAL A 140 24.97 -0.64 -48.17
N GLU A 141 24.24 -0.65 -49.29
CA GLU A 141 23.48 -1.78 -49.86
C GLU A 141 22.03 -1.85 -49.36
N ASP A 142 21.16 -1.80 -50.37
CA ASP A 142 19.74 -2.09 -50.35
C ASP A 142 19.41 -3.34 -49.52
N SER A 143 18.32 -3.27 -48.77
CA SER A 143 17.62 -4.47 -48.33
C SER A 143 16.12 -4.34 -48.51
N GLN A 144 15.65 -5.33 -49.25
CA GLN A 144 14.33 -5.57 -49.83
C GLN A 144 13.12 -5.28 -48.93
N VAL A 145 12.17 -4.61 -49.58
CA VAL A 145 10.74 -4.62 -49.32
C VAL A 145 10.24 -6.06 -49.13
N ARG A 146 9.85 -6.41 -47.91
CA ARG A 146 9.05 -7.61 -47.61
C ARG A 146 7.61 -7.17 -47.37
N THR A 147 6.79 -7.28 -48.40
CA THR A 147 5.33 -7.17 -48.34
C THR A 147 4.76 -8.38 -47.61
N SER A 148 4.62 -8.29 -46.29
CA SER A 148 3.83 -9.26 -45.52
C SER A 148 2.40 -8.76 -45.38
N THR A 149 1.55 -9.20 -46.30
CA THR A 149 0.09 -9.19 -46.16
C THR A 149 -0.34 -9.99 -44.94
N LYS A 150 -1.35 -9.46 -44.23
CA LYS A 150 -2.24 -10.17 -43.30
C LYS A 150 -1.69 -10.40 -41.88
N ALA A 151 -1.56 -9.30 -41.13
CA ALA A 151 -1.67 -9.35 -39.67
C ALA A 151 -3.15 -9.34 -39.30
N GLU A 152 -3.62 -10.45 -38.73
CA GLU A 152 -4.91 -10.51 -38.05
C GLU A 152 -4.90 -9.53 -36.88
N VAL A 153 -5.79 -8.55 -36.92
CA VAL A 153 -6.04 -7.61 -35.83
C VAL A 153 -6.73 -8.40 -34.72
N GLY A 154 -5.92 -9.00 -33.85
CA GLY A 154 -6.38 -9.58 -32.60
C GLY A 154 -6.98 -8.47 -31.73
N SER A 155 -8.30 -8.53 -31.51
CA SER A 155 -9.03 -7.64 -30.61
C SER A 155 -8.63 -7.92 -29.16
N ALA A 156 -7.50 -7.34 -28.73
CA ALA A 156 -6.95 -7.50 -27.38
C ALA A 156 -7.26 -6.32 -26.43
N GLY A 157 -8.15 -5.40 -26.81
CA GLY A 157 -8.23 -4.07 -26.16
C GLY A 157 -9.29 -3.85 -25.07
N ASN A 158 -10.32 -4.69 -24.94
CA ASN A 158 -11.51 -4.29 -24.17
C ASN A 158 -11.49 -4.67 -22.68
N GLY A 159 -10.74 -5.71 -22.27
CA GLY A 159 -10.77 -6.21 -20.88
C GLY A 159 -10.15 -5.25 -19.85
N GLU A 160 -9.04 -4.59 -20.21
CA GLU A 160 -8.35 -3.66 -19.31
C GLU A 160 -9.07 -2.31 -19.16
N ILE A 161 -9.83 -1.90 -20.19
CA ILE A 161 -10.63 -0.67 -20.15
C ILE A 161 -11.80 -0.83 -19.17
N GLN A 162 -12.44 -2.00 -19.16
CA GLN A 162 -13.51 -2.29 -18.20
C GLN A 162 -12.99 -2.42 -16.77
N GLN A 163 -11.81 -2.99 -16.53
CA GLN A 163 -11.23 -3.03 -15.18
C GLN A 163 -10.95 -1.63 -14.63
N ALA A 164 -10.36 -0.71 -15.40
CA ALA A 164 -10.11 0.65 -14.93
C ALA A 164 -11.41 1.44 -14.65
N ALA A 165 -12.41 1.30 -15.52
CA ALA A 165 -13.72 1.92 -15.32
C ALA A 165 -14.45 1.34 -14.09
N ASP A 166 -14.33 0.04 -13.83
CA ASP A 166 -14.94 -0.62 -12.67
C ASP A 166 -14.24 -0.30 -11.36
N VAL A 167 -12.92 -0.09 -11.36
CA VAL A 167 -12.22 0.37 -10.14
C VAL A 167 -12.75 1.73 -9.72
N LEU A 168 -12.89 2.68 -10.65
CA LEU A 168 -13.42 4.01 -10.34
C LEU A 168 -14.91 4.02 -9.99
N LYS A 169 -15.76 3.20 -10.64
CA LYS A 169 -17.18 3.07 -10.27
C LYS A 169 -17.40 2.43 -8.90
N ARG A 170 -16.47 1.60 -8.41
CA ARG A 170 -16.54 1.06 -7.04
C ARG A 170 -16.28 2.12 -5.98
N VAL A 171 -15.57 3.20 -6.32
CA VAL A 171 -15.21 4.28 -5.38
C VAL A 171 -16.45 5.06 -4.92
N ASP A 172 -17.47 5.23 -5.77
CA ASP A 172 -18.70 5.95 -5.40
C ASP A 172 -19.53 5.24 -4.30
N ARG A 173 -19.12 4.05 -3.86
CA ARG A 173 -19.79 3.29 -2.79
C ARG A 173 -18.93 3.09 -1.55
N THR A 174 -17.69 3.58 -1.52
CA THR A 174 -16.89 3.44 -0.30
C THR A 174 -17.39 4.44 0.75
N PRO A 175 -17.77 3.97 1.95
CA PRO A 175 -18.32 4.85 2.99
C PRO A 175 -17.28 5.83 3.56
N ILE A 176 -16.00 5.70 3.18
CA ILE A 176 -14.90 6.47 3.77
C ILE A 176 -14.05 7.06 2.65
N ALA A 177 -13.86 8.38 2.69
CA ALA A 177 -12.94 9.10 1.82
C ALA A 177 -11.98 10.01 2.61
N ILE A 178 -10.72 10.03 2.21
CA ILE A 178 -9.67 10.91 2.75
C ILE A 178 -9.21 11.82 1.61
N LYS A 179 -9.44 13.13 1.76
CA LYS A 179 -8.90 14.14 0.85
C LYS A 179 -7.68 14.78 1.50
N ALA A 180 -6.50 14.53 0.93
CA ALA A 180 -5.22 15.00 1.46
C ALA A 180 -4.48 15.93 0.48
N ILE A 181 -4.94 16.08 -0.77
CA ILE A 181 -4.43 17.09 -1.69
C ILE A 181 -5.17 18.42 -1.40
N GLY A 182 -4.52 19.25 -0.59
CA GLY A 182 -5.05 20.42 0.08
C GLY A 182 -5.05 20.22 1.59
N ARG A 183 -5.99 20.87 2.27
CA ARG A 183 -6.19 20.67 3.71
C ARG A 183 -6.77 19.27 3.94
N LEU A 184 -6.26 18.56 4.94
CA LEU A 184 -6.74 17.23 5.30
C LEU A 184 -8.25 17.27 5.57
N ARG A 185 -9.01 16.40 4.90
CA ARG A 185 -10.42 16.14 5.19
C ARG A 185 -10.71 14.65 5.25
N LEU A 186 -11.41 14.25 6.29
CA LEU A 186 -11.92 12.91 6.53
C LEU A 186 -13.44 12.94 6.33
N LEU A 187 -13.91 12.20 5.34
CA LEU A 187 -15.31 12.11 4.97
C LEU A 187 -15.80 10.69 5.27
N VAL A 188 -16.92 10.60 5.98
CA VAL A 188 -17.56 9.34 6.34
C VAL A 188 -19.03 9.44 5.94
N ASN A 189 -19.46 8.68 4.92
CA ASN A 189 -20.77 8.81 4.28
C ASN A 189 -21.07 10.27 3.92
N ASP A 190 -20.12 10.92 3.24
CA ASP A 190 -20.11 12.36 2.88
C ASP A 190 -20.14 13.36 4.04
N ARG A 191 -20.07 12.90 5.29
CA ARG A 191 -19.99 13.77 6.47
C ARG A 191 -18.55 14.05 6.84
N ASP A 192 -18.22 15.32 6.97
CA ASP A 192 -16.90 15.76 7.40
C ASP A 192 -16.69 15.51 8.90
N VAL A 193 -15.82 14.57 9.23
CA VAL A 193 -15.45 14.20 10.62
C VAL A 193 -14.13 14.81 11.06
N THR A 194 -13.47 15.59 10.19
CA THR A 194 -12.13 16.16 10.41
C THR A 194 -12.06 17.07 11.63
N LYS A 195 -13.16 17.75 11.96
CA LYS A 195 -13.21 18.71 13.07
C LYS A 195 -12.67 18.14 14.38
N ARG A 196 -13.02 16.89 14.71
CA ARG A 196 -12.57 16.22 15.94
C ARG A 196 -11.05 16.00 15.97
N LEU A 197 -10.45 15.79 14.80
CA LEU A 197 -9.01 15.62 14.65
C LEU A 197 -8.30 16.99 14.76
N HIS A 198 -8.86 18.04 14.13
CA HIS A 198 -8.33 19.41 14.19
C HIS A 198 -8.32 20.02 15.59
N GLU A 199 -9.26 19.63 16.45
CA GLU A 199 -9.28 20.05 17.87
C GLU A 199 -8.08 19.48 18.66
N GLN A 200 -7.36 18.50 18.11
CA GLN A 200 -6.25 17.81 18.77
C GLN A 200 -5.01 17.78 17.86
N PRO A 201 -4.22 18.87 17.79
CA PRO A 201 -3.09 19.01 16.85
C PRO A 201 -2.10 17.84 16.87
N ARG A 202 -1.84 17.27 18.06
CA ARG A 202 -0.94 16.10 18.19
C ARG A 202 -1.45 14.85 17.48
N LEU A 203 -2.77 14.65 17.46
CA LEU A 203 -3.39 13.51 16.78
C LEU A 203 -3.46 13.76 15.28
N GLU A 204 -3.76 14.99 14.87
CA GLU A 204 -3.69 15.38 13.47
C GLU A 204 -2.30 15.21 12.91
N PHE A 205 -1.27 15.67 13.63
CA PHE A 205 0.14 15.51 13.24
C PHE A 205 0.48 14.04 13.01
N LEU A 206 0.15 13.18 13.99
CA LEU A 206 0.41 11.73 13.89
C LEU A 206 -0.31 11.11 12.68
N PHE A 207 -1.58 11.46 12.47
CA PHE A 207 -2.35 10.92 11.35
C PHE A 207 -1.81 11.39 9.99
N SER A 208 -1.56 12.70 9.84
CA SER A 208 -1.01 13.31 8.64
C SER A 208 0.38 12.76 8.30
N TYR A 209 1.24 12.55 9.30
CA TYR A 209 2.55 11.95 9.10
C TYR A 209 2.47 10.50 8.59
N LEU A 210 1.61 9.67 9.19
CA LEU A 210 1.38 8.31 8.71
C LEU A 210 0.78 8.30 7.30
N LEU A 211 -0.09 9.27 6.99
CA LEU A 211 -0.71 9.39 5.68
C LEU A 211 0.31 9.79 4.61
N ALA A 212 1.24 10.69 4.94
CA ALA A 212 2.34 11.08 4.07
C ALA A 212 3.27 9.90 3.77
N ARG A 213 3.58 9.05 4.76
CA ARG A 213 4.33 7.80 4.52
C ARG A 213 3.61 6.84 3.60
N ALA A 214 2.29 6.71 3.75
CA ALA A 214 1.49 5.87 2.85
C ALA A 214 1.47 6.44 1.42
N ALA A 215 1.39 7.76 1.28
CA ALA A 215 1.38 8.45 0.00
C ALA A 215 2.75 8.40 -0.72
N SER A 216 3.86 8.43 0.01
CA SER A 216 5.21 8.39 -0.58
C SER A 216 5.61 7.02 -1.12
N GLY A 217 4.78 5.98 -0.94
CA GLY A 217 5.08 4.61 -1.37
C GLY A 217 6.19 3.92 -0.56
N GLY A 218 6.59 4.49 0.58
CA GLY A 218 7.52 3.85 1.52
C GLY A 218 6.92 2.64 2.23
N ASP A 219 7.70 1.98 3.09
CA ASP A 219 7.17 0.90 3.94
C ASP A 219 5.99 1.46 4.77
N PRO A 220 4.76 0.94 4.56
CA PRO A 220 3.59 1.40 5.31
C PRO A 220 3.69 1.03 6.79
N ASN A 221 4.56 0.07 7.14
CA ASN A 221 4.76 -0.36 8.51
C ASN A 221 5.92 0.39 9.15
N MET A 222 5.58 1.28 10.08
CA MET A 222 6.58 2.01 10.84
C MET A 222 6.85 1.34 12.18
N ASP A 223 8.11 1.17 12.53
CA ASP A 223 8.51 0.69 13.84
C ASP A 223 8.10 1.68 14.93
N ARG A 224 7.47 1.17 15.99
CA ARG A 224 6.95 1.98 17.10
C ARG A 224 8.02 2.83 17.81
N PRO A 225 9.25 2.36 18.05
CA PRO A 225 10.30 3.20 18.61
C PRO A 225 10.64 4.39 17.71
N ALA A 226 10.74 4.19 16.40
CA ALA A 226 11.00 5.27 15.44
C ALA A 226 9.84 6.26 15.43
N LEU A 227 8.60 5.77 15.38
CA LEU A 227 7.42 6.65 15.42
C LEU A 227 7.31 7.43 16.73
N ALA A 228 7.72 6.83 17.85
CA ALA A 228 7.68 7.49 19.15
C ALA A 228 8.70 8.64 19.23
N ASP A 229 9.85 8.47 18.58
CA ASP A 229 10.89 9.50 18.48
C ASP A 229 10.41 10.68 17.63
N GLU A 230 9.80 10.41 16.48
CA GLU A 230 9.24 11.44 15.59
C GLU A 230 8.13 12.27 16.24
N VAL A 231 7.26 11.64 17.03
CA VAL A 231 6.10 12.32 17.63
C VAL A 231 6.46 13.09 18.91
N ALA A 232 7.54 12.69 19.59
CA ALA A 232 7.96 13.31 20.84
C ALA A 232 9.49 13.44 20.92
N PRO A 233 10.11 14.21 20.01
CA PRO A 233 11.56 14.35 19.99
C PRO A 233 12.06 15.01 21.28
N GLY A 234 13.21 14.54 21.78
CA GLY A 234 13.87 15.09 22.97
C GLY A 234 13.34 14.60 24.33
N PHE A 235 12.41 13.64 24.36
CA PHE A 235 12.02 12.95 25.59
C PHE A 235 12.79 11.65 25.77
N PRO A 236 12.94 11.13 27.00
CA PRO A 236 13.48 9.79 27.21
C PRO A 236 12.64 8.72 26.47
N ALA A 237 13.30 7.70 25.91
CA ALA A 237 12.65 6.70 25.06
C ALA A 237 11.45 5.98 25.71
N SER A 238 11.48 5.76 27.03
CA SER A 238 10.35 5.19 27.78
C SER A 238 9.13 6.14 27.77
N SER A 239 9.36 7.43 28.01
CA SER A 239 8.34 8.49 27.97
C SER A 239 7.80 8.70 26.56
N GLN A 240 8.64 8.64 25.52
CA GLN A 240 8.20 8.69 24.13
C GLN A 240 7.22 7.57 23.81
N ARG A 241 7.57 6.33 24.15
CA ARG A 241 6.71 5.15 23.91
C ARG A 241 5.39 5.22 24.67
N ASP A 242 5.40 5.70 25.91
CA ASP A 242 4.17 5.87 26.69
C ASP A 242 3.25 6.95 26.09
N ARG A 243 3.82 8.08 25.66
CA ARG A 243 3.08 9.14 24.95
C ARG A 243 2.49 8.63 23.65
N LEU A 244 3.29 7.93 22.83
CA LEU A 244 2.82 7.32 21.58
C LEU A 244 1.67 6.35 21.85
N ARG A 245 1.77 5.48 22.87
CA ARG A 245 0.69 4.54 23.23
C ARG A 245 -0.61 5.30 23.54
N LYS A 246 -0.53 6.36 24.35
CA LYS A 246 -1.68 7.20 24.70
C LYS A 246 -2.26 7.92 23.48
N GLN A 247 -1.40 8.45 22.60
CA GLN A 247 -1.81 9.12 21.37
C GLN A 247 -2.45 8.17 20.37
N LEU A 248 -1.93 6.95 20.18
CA LEU A 248 -2.53 5.95 19.31
C LEU A 248 -3.92 5.53 19.81
N TYR A 249 -4.07 5.33 21.12
CA TYR A 249 -5.38 5.04 21.71
C TYR A 249 -6.37 6.21 21.54
N ALA A 250 -5.92 7.44 21.80
CA ALA A 250 -6.72 8.63 21.59
C ALA A 250 -7.09 8.82 20.12
N LEU A 251 -6.16 8.58 19.19
CA LEU A 251 -6.39 8.64 17.75
C LEU A 251 -7.46 7.63 17.31
N GLN A 252 -7.36 6.37 17.74
CA GLN A 252 -8.39 5.36 17.45
C GLN A 252 -9.78 5.74 17.98
N THR A 253 -9.81 6.42 19.13
CA THR A 253 -11.05 6.91 19.74
C THR A 253 -11.63 8.09 18.97
N THR A 254 -10.78 9.06 18.59
CA THR A 254 -11.15 10.27 17.84
C THR A 254 -11.64 9.94 16.42
N LEU A 255 -11.00 8.98 15.75
CA LEU A 255 -11.38 8.49 14.42
C LEU A 255 -12.77 7.80 14.43
N GLY A 256 -13.20 7.24 15.56
CA GLY A 256 -14.46 6.51 15.67
C GLY A 256 -14.40 5.12 15.02
N SER A 257 -15.48 4.34 15.14
CA SER A 257 -15.51 2.93 14.70
C SER A 257 -15.29 2.74 13.19
N GLU A 258 -15.71 3.71 12.38
CA GLU A 258 -15.63 3.63 10.91
C GLU A 258 -14.18 3.77 10.43
N LEU A 259 -13.44 4.75 10.97
CA LEU A 259 -12.04 4.99 10.59
C LEU A 259 -11.04 4.21 11.45
N LYS A 260 -11.44 3.64 12.58
CA LYS A 260 -10.54 2.87 13.46
C LYS A 260 -9.85 1.71 12.73
N GLY A 261 -10.54 1.08 11.76
CA GLY A 261 -9.98 0.01 10.94
C GLY A 261 -8.81 0.46 10.05
N THR A 262 -8.70 1.76 9.75
CA THR A 262 -7.61 2.30 8.95
C THR A 262 -6.30 2.37 9.73
N LEU A 263 -6.32 2.39 11.07
CA LEU A 263 -5.11 2.41 11.89
C LEU A 263 -4.83 1.04 12.49
N GLN A 264 -3.87 0.32 11.91
CA GLN A 264 -3.42 -0.96 12.43
C GLN A 264 -2.25 -0.75 13.41
N VAL A 265 -2.47 -1.09 14.67
CA VAL A 265 -1.46 -1.01 15.72
C VAL A 265 -1.08 -2.43 16.15
N SER A 266 0.17 -2.80 15.92
CA SER A 266 0.78 -4.05 16.37
C SER A 266 1.71 -3.82 17.56
N ALA A 267 2.31 -4.90 18.08
CA ALA A 267 3.25 -4.85 19.19
C ALA A 267 4.47 -3.98 18.88
N ASN A 268 5.01 -4.09 17.65
CA ASN A 268 6.21 -3.40 17.20
C ASN A 268 5.97 -2.40 16.06
N ARG A 269 4.83 -2.47 15.37
CA ARG A 269 4.57 -1.70 14.15
C ARG A 269 3.27 -0.91 14.21
N VAL A 270 3.22 0.19 13.48
CA VAL A 270 2.02 0.99 13.22
C VAL A 270 1.94 1.24 11.74
N SER A 271 0.77 1.01 11.15
CA SER A 271 0.52 1.28 9.73
C SER A 271 -0.87 1.85 9.51
N LEU A 272 -1.01 2.65 8.46
CA LEU A 272 -2.32 3.04 7.92
C LEU A 272 -2.72 2.06 6.81
N GLN A 273 -3.79 1.31 7.06
CA GLN A 273 -4.44 0.45 6.09
C GLN A 273 -5.48 1.27 5.33
N LEU A 274 -5.16 1.63 4.08
CA LEU A 274 -6.03 2.40 3.19
C LEU A 274 -6.87 1.51 2.26
N GLY A 275 -6.85 0.19 2.47
CA GLY A 275 -7.65 -0.76 1.72
C GLY A 275 -9.14 -0.47 1.87
N GLY A 276 -9.82 -0.19 0.74
CA GLY A 276 -11.25 0.16 0.73
C GLY A 276 -11.57 1.60 1.15
N VAL A 277 -10.56 2.46 1.29
CA VAL A 277 -10.72 3.90 1.56
C VAL A 277 -10.48 4.67 0.26
N ASP A 278 -11.40 5.55 -0.14
CA ASP A 278 -11.16 6.47 -1.24
C ASP A 278 -10.12 7.52 -0.82
N THR A 279 -8.97 7.56 -1.48
CA THR A 279 -7.97 8.60 -1.26
C THR A 279 -7.72 9.36 -2.55
N ASP A 280 -7.66 10.69 -2.48
CA ASP A 280 -7.39 11.50 -3.67
C ASP A 280 -6.00 11.27 -4.27
N PHE A 281 -4.97 11.13 -3.44
CA PHE A 281 -3.63 10.74 -3.89
C PHE A 281 -3.57 9.28 -4.38
N GLY A 282 -4.38 8.37 -3.83
CA GLY A 282 -4.49 7.00 -4.33
C GLY A 282 -5.10 6.95 -5.73
N ARG A 283 -6.21 7.70 -5.96
CA ARG A 283 -6.81 7.86 -7.29
C ARG A 283 -5.82 8.47 -8.30
N LEU A 284 -5.04 9.46 -7.86
CA LEU A 284 -3.96 10.04 -8.66
C LEU A 284 -2.91 9.01 -9.06
N SER A 285 -2.36 8.28 -8.08
CA SER A 285 -1.36 7.25 -8.30
C SER A 285 -1.87 6.12 -9.21
N GLU A 286 -3.14 5.74 -9.07
CA GLU A 286 -3.76 4.74 -9.93
C GLU A 286 -3.87 5.22 -11.39
N LEU A 287 -4.42 6.42 -11.63
CA LEU A 287 -4.52 6.98 -12.97
C LEU A 287 -3.14 7.16 -13.60
N TRP A 288 -2.16 7.65 -12.84
CA TRP A 288 -0.78 7.78 -13.29
C TRP A 288 -0.19 6.43 -13.71
N ARG A 289 -0.40 5.37 -12.91
CA ARG A 289 0.06 4.02 -13.25
C ARG A 289 -0.63 3.47 -14.50
N LEU A 290 -1.94 3.72 -14.65
CA LEU A 290 -2.71 3.30 -15.83
C LEU A 290 -2.17 3.96 -17.10
N VAL A 291 -1.92 5.28 -17.07
CA VAL A 291 -1.35 6.03 -18.19
C VAL A 291 0.08 5.55 -18.50
N SER A 292 0.92 5.40 -17.48
CA SER A 292 2.32 4.99 -17.63
C SER A 292 2.48 3.60 -18.25
N ARG A 293 1.53 2.68 -17.98
CA ARG A 293 1.54 1.32 -18.55
C ARG A 293 1.12 1.30 -20.01
N ARG A 294 0.13 2.10 -20.40
CA ARG A 294 -0.48 2.00 -21.73
C ARG A 294 0.47 2.48 -22.83
N ARG A 295 1.36 3.46 -22.58
CA ARG A 295 2.27 4.10 -23.57
C ARG A 295 1.61 4.55 -24.88
N SER A 296 0.29 4.43 -25.00
CA SER A 296 -0.54 4.74 -26.15
C SER A 296 -1.41 5.95 -25.85
N LEU A 297 -2.03 6.51 -26.90
CA LEU A 297 -3.00 7.60 -26.76
C LEU A 297 -4.10 7.24 -25.75
N ILE A 298 -4.32 8.14 -24.80
CA ILE A 298 -5.40 8.08 -23.83
C ILE A 298 -6.75 8.14 -24.57
N ASP A 299 -7.68 7.26 -24.23
CA ASP A 299 -9.05 7.32 -24.74
C ASP A 299 -9.83 8.51 -24.14
N LYS A 300 -10.93 8.91 -24.78
CA LYS A 300 -11.72 10.07 -24.36
C LYS A 300 -12.21 9.97 -22.90
N GLN A 301 -12.59 8.77 -22.45
CA GLN A 301 -13.13 8.57 -21.11
C GLN A 301 -12.05 8.75 -20.05
N LEU A 302 -10.88 8.16 -20.25
CA LEU A 302 -9.72 8.31 -19.37
C LEU A 302 -9.21 9.76 -19.40
N GLY A 303 -9.26 10.44 -20.54
CA GLY A 303 -8.96 11.88 -20.64
C GLY A 303 -9.89 12.74 -19.77
N GLU A 304 -11.20 12.47 -19.80
CA GLU A 304 -12.18 13.15 -18.93
C GLU A 304 -11.94 12.85 -17.44
N GLN A 305 -11.57 11.61 -17.09
CA GLN A 305 -11.24 11.24 -15.71
C GLN A 305 -10.00 11.96 -15.19
N ILE A 306 -8.93 12.01 -15.98
CA ILE A 306 -7.70 12.74 -15.65
C ILE A 306 -8.01 14.23 -15.47
N ARG A 307 -8.78 14.81 -16.39
CA ARG A 307 -9.21 16.22 -16.31
C ARG A 307 -9.94 16.51 -15.01
N ASN A 308 -10.97 15.73 -14.68
CA ASN A 308 -11.77 15.94 -13.47
C ASN A 308 -10.90 15.82 -12.21
N LEU A 309 -9.97 14.85 -12.16
CA LEU A 309 -9.05 14.72 -11.03
C LEU A 309 -8.09 15.91 -10.92
N LEU A 310 -7.55 16.40 -12.04
CA LEU A 310 -6.66 17.55 -12.06
C LEU A 310 -7.40 18.84 -11.67
N ASP A 311 -8.66 19.00 -12.08
CA ASP A 311 -9.52 20.13 -11.68
C ASP A 311 -9.79 20.09 -10.17
N ASP A 312 -10.15 18.93 -9.63
CA ASP A 312 -10.44 18.74 -8.19
C ASP A 312 -9.23 19.04 -7.28
N THR A 313 -8.03 18.82 -7.82
CA THR A 313 -6.74 18.97 -7.11
C THR A 313 -5.97 20.24 -7.51
N ALA A 314 -6.50 21.04 -8.44
CA ALA A 314 -5.81 22.20 -9.02
C ALA A 314 -5.32 23.19 -7.95
N GLY A 315 -4.04 23.57 -8.02
CA GLY A 315 -3.44 24.58 -7.14
C GLY A 315 -3.35 24.20 -5.65
N ARG A 316 -3.67 22.96 -5.28
CA ARG A 316 -3.60 22.49 -3.89
C ARG A 316 -2.31 21.71 -3.64
N GLU A 317 -1.70 22.01 -2.51
CA GLU A 317 -0.53 21.30 -1.98
C GLU A 317 -0.97 20.11 -1.13
N PHE A 318 -0.26 18.98 -1.22
CA PHE A 318 -0.53 17.83 -0.36
C PHE A 318 -0.28 18.18 1.12
N LEU A 319 -1.28 17.90 1.96
CA LEU A 319 -1.31 18.26 3.38
C LEU A 319 -0.92 19.73 3.62
N SER A 320 -1.65 20.64 2.97
CA SER A 320 -1.41 22.08 3.15
C SER A 320 -1.57 22.46 4.62
N GLY A 321 -0.59 23.17 5.19
CA GLY A 321 -0.56 23.55 6.61
C GLY A 321 0.19 22.56 7.54
N PHE A 322 0.83 21.52 6.98
CA PHE A 322 1.55 20.54 7.79
C PHE A 322 2.76 21.15 8.53
N SER A 323 3.48 22.09 7.90
CA SER A 323 4.68 22.70 8.50
C SER A 323 4.35 23.47 9.77
N GLU A 324 3.23 24.21 9.80
CA GLU A 324 2.74 24.90 10.98
C GLU A 324 2.31 23.90 12.07
N LEU A 325 1.64 22.82 11.66
CA LEU A 325 1.22 21.75 12.56
C LEU A 325 2.40 21.03 13.21
N GLU A 326 3.44 20.72 12.44
CA GLU A 326 4.69 20.15 12.93
C GLU A 326 5.38 21.10 13.90
N HIS A 327 5.53 22.37 13.55
CA HIS A 327 6.13 23.37 14.43
C HIS A 327 5.35 23.47 15.75
N GLN A 328 4.02 23.44 15.70
CA GLN A 328 3.16 23.46 16.89
C GLN A 328 3.35 22.22 17.79
N VAL A 329 3.59 21.05 17.21
CA VAL A 329 3.61 19.76 17.95
C VAL A 329 5.02 19.37 18.39
N THR A 330 6.01 19.47 17.52
CA THR A 330 7.38 18.98 17.74
C THR A 330 8.42 20.11 17.86
N ALA A 331 8.01 21.36 17.66
CA ALA A 331 8.89 22.53 17.54
C ALA A 331 9.89 22.39 16.36
N GLY A 332 9.52 21.64 15.32
CA GLY A 332 10.35 21.42 14.12
C GLY A 332 11.56 20.51 14.36
N ARG A 333 11.50 19.63 15.37
CA ARG A 333 12.59 18.70 15.71
C ARG A 333 12.40 17.28 15.15
N SER A 334 11.32 17.04 14.40
CA SER A 334 11.02 15.77 13.73
C SER A 334 11.58 15.74 12.31
N SER A 335 11.78 14.55 11.75
CA SER A 335 12.04 14.34 10.32
C SER A 335 10.75 14.30 9.48
N ALA A 336 9.61 14.58 10.12
CA ALA A 336 8.29 14.49 9.50
C ALA A 336 8.13 15.43 8.31
N ALA A 337 8.71 16.64 8.36
CA ALA A 337 8.82 17.54 7.22
C ALA A 337 9.36 16.85 5.97
N GLU A 338 10.49 16.14 6.08
CA GLU A 338 11.18 15.52 4.95
C GLU A 338 10.31 14.46 4.26
N VAL A 339 9.57 13.68 5.06
CA VAL A 339 8.63 12.67 4.57
C VAL A 339 7.46 13.31 3.82
N VAL A 340 6.94 14.42 4.35
CA VAL A 340 5.83 15.15 3.72
C VAL A 340 6.30 15.84 2.43
N GLU A 341 7.49 16.43 2.41
CA GLU A 341 8.08 17.02 1.21
C GLU A 341 8.34 15.97 0.13
N ALA A 342 8.88 14.79 0.49
CA ALA A 342 9.04 13.69 -0.46
C ALA A 342 7.69 13.23 -1.06
N ALA A 343 6.63 13.19 -0.24
CA ALA A 343 5.29 12.89 -0.73
C ALA A 343 4.73 14.00 -1.64
N ARG A 344 4.97 15.28 -1.30
CA ARG A 344 4.58 16.45 -2.11
C ARG A 344 5.26 16.43 -3.47
N GLU A 345 6.56 16.14 -3.52
CA GLU A 345 7.33 16.02 -4.75
C GLU A 345 6.79 14.88 -5.63
N LEU A 346 6.58 13.70 -5.04
CA LEU A 346 6.01 12.54 -5.74
C LEU A 346 4.64 12.86 -6.35
N ILE A 347 3.72 13.42 -5.55
CA ILE A 347 2.36 13.76 -5.98
C ILE A 347 2.39 14.84 -7.06
N SER A 348 3.25 15.84 -6.93
CA SER A 348 3.41 16.90 -7.93
C SER A 348 3.95 16.33 -9.24
N GLY A 349 4.94 15.43 -9.18
CA GLY A 349 5.46 14.70 -10.34
C GLY A 349 4.38 13.88 -11.05
N GLN A 350 3.58 13.11 -10.30
CA GLN A 350 2.47 12.33 -10.86
C GLN A 350 1.42 13.22 -11.55
N ARG A 351 1.06 14.35 -10.94
CA ARG A 351 0.15 15.34 -11.55
C ARG A 351 0.73 15.93 -12.84
N ALA A 352 2.03 16.21 -12.84
CA ALA A 352 2.72 16.77 -13.97
C ALA A 352 2.76 15.79 -15.16
N ASP A 353 3.01 14.50 -14.90
CA ASP A 353 2.96 13.45 -15.91
C ASP A 353 1.54 13.25 -16.46
N LEU A 354 0.51 13.31 -15.61
CA LEU A 354 -0.89 13.25 -16.06
C LEU A 354 -1.29 14.48 -16.88
N ALA A 355 -0.82 15.67 -16.52
CA ALA A 355 -1.05 16.90 -17.28
C ALA A 355 -0.39 16.83 -18.65
N GLN A 356 0.82 16.26 -18.75
CA GLN A 356 1.49 15.99 -20.02
C GLN A 356 0.65 15.06 -20.91
N ALA A 357 0.23 13.93 -20.36
CA ALA A 357 -0.53 12.94 -21.12
C ALA A 357 -1.89 13.48 -21.57
N LEU A 358 -2.53 14.31 -20.74
CA LEU A 358 -3.75 15.04 -21.10
C LEU A 358 -3.49 16.07 -22.22
N ALA A 359 -2.34 16.74 -22.21
CA ALA A 359 -1.96 17.67 -23.27
C ALA A 359 -1.74 16.98 -24.62
N GLU A 360 -1.07 15.83 -24.62
CA GLU A 360 -0.89 14.99 -25.81
C GLU A 360 -2.25 14.50 -26.36
N HIS A 361 -3.18 14.13 -25.47
CA HIS A 361 -4.55 13.77 -25.85
C HIS A 361 -5.30 14.95 -26.50
N TYR A 362 -5.19 16.16 -25.93
CA TYR A 362 -5.80 17.37 -26.50
C TYR A 362 -5.20 17.75 -27.85
N GLU A 363 -3.88 17.58 -28.01
CA GLU A 363 -3.20 17.77 -29.28
C GLU A 363 -3.71 16.81 -30.35
N ALA A 364 -3.74 15.51 -30.05
CA ALA A 364 -4.25 14.49 -30.98
C ALA A 364 -5.72 14.73 -31.35
N SER A 365 -6.49 15.31 -30.44
CA SER A 365 -7.89 15.66 -30.65
C SER A 365 -8.10 17.00 -31.39
N GLY A 366 -7.04 17.74 -31.74
CA GLY A 366 -7.13 19.03 -32.42
C GLY A 366 -7.56 20.21 -31.53
N HIS A 367 -7.51 20.05 -30.20
CA HIS A 367 -7.92 21.06 -29.22
C HIS A 367 -6.78 21.46 -28.25
N PRO A 368 -5.59 21.87 -28.74
CA PRO A 368 -4.42 22.11 -27.89
C PRO A 368 -4.61 23.25 -26.87
N GLN A 369 -5.54 24.18 -27.10
CA GLN A 369 -5.84 25.26 -26.16
C GLN A 369 -6.29 24.73 -24.78
N GLY A 370 -6.99 23.59 -24.74
CA GLY A 370 -7.54 23.01 -23.51
C GLY A 370 -6.47 22.55 -22.52
N SER A 371 -5.24 22.32 -22.96
CA SER A 371 -4.16 21.80 -22.10
C SER A 371 -3.34 22.88 -21.40
N ILE A 372 -3.40 24.14 -21.86
CA ILE A 372 -2.54 25.23 -21.38
C ILE A 372 -2.65 25.45 -19.87
N ALA A 373 -3.88 25.44 -19.33
CA ALA A 373 -4.12 25.65 -17.91
C ALA A 373 -3.48 24.54 -17.05
N TYR A 374 -3.60 23.29 -17.48
CA TYR A 374 -3.03 22.13 -16.78
C TYR A 374 -1.50 22.12 -16.83
N LEU A 375 -0.90 22.44 -17.99
CA LEU A 375 0.55 22.53 -18.14
C LEU A 375 1.14 23.65 -17.27
N ARG A 376 0.49 24.81 -17.23
CA ARG A 376 0.88 25.90 -16.32
C ARG A 376 0.81 25.47 -14.85
N ALA A 377 -0.30 24.87 -14.44
CA ALA A 377 -0.47 24.41 -13.06
C ALA A 377 0.58 23.34 -12.68
N ALA A 378 0.92 22.44 -13.61
CA ALA A 378 1.97 21.45 -13.42
C ALA A 378 3.36 22.10 -13.25
N LEU A 379 3.69 23.11 -14.06
CA LEU A 379 4.97 23.84 -13.97
C LEU A 379 5.11 24.65 -12.68
N VAL A 380 4.01 25.16 -12.11
CA VAL A 380 4.04 25.80 -10.79
C VAL A 380 4.46 24.81 -9.70
N GLY A 381 3.99 23.56 -9.78
CA GLY A 381 4.37 22.50 -8.83
C GLY A 381 5.73 21.85 -9.12
N CYS A 382 6.19 21.91 -10.37
CA CYS A 382 7.44 21.27 -10.82
C CYS A 382 8.22 22.19 -11.78
N PRO A 383 8.79 23.32 -11.30
CA PRO A 383 9.43 24.32 -12.17
C PRO A 383 10.66 23.80 -12.91
N GLY A 384 11.30 22.73 -12.43
CA GLY A 384 12.45 22.10 -13.07
C GLY A 384 12.13 21.21 -14.29
N ARG A 385 10.84 20.94 -14.58
CA ARG A 385 10.41 20.06 -15.68
C ARG A 385 10.46 20.77 -17.04
N GLN A 386 11.65 20.84 -17.64
CA GLN A 386 11.85 21.46 -18.96
C GLN A 386 11.06 20.81 -20.10
N ASP A 387 10.75 19.51 -19.99
CA ASP A 387 9.89 18.78 -20.91
C ASP A 387 8.48 19.39 -20.99
N LEU A 388 7.88 19.71 -19.85
CA LEU A 388 6.56 20.36 -19.77
C LEU A 388 6.62 21.80 -20.28
N ALA A 389 7.69 22.53 -19.97
CA ALA A 389 7.90 23.89 -20.45
C ALA A 389 8.00 23.92 -22.00
N ARG A 390 8.74 22.98 -22.60
CA ARG A 390 8.80 22.83 -24.07
C ARG A 390 7.45 22.48 -24.66
N LEU A 391 6.70 21.59 -24.03
CA LEU A 391 5.35 21.24 -24.47
C LEU A 391 4.40 22.44 -24.40
N LEU A 392 4.46 23.24 -23.33
CA LEU A 392 3.69 24.47 -23.18
C LEU A 392 4.02 25.49 -24.29
N VAL A 393 5.31 25.69 -24.59
CA VAL A 393 5.77 26.54 -25.70
C VAL A 393 5.23 26.03 -27.04
N ALA A 394 5.31 24.72 -27.31
CA ALA A 394 4.77 24.14 -28.53
C ALA A 394 3.26 24.35 -28.67
N VAL A 395 2.51 24.21 -27.57
CA VAL A 395 1.07 24.49 -27.52
C VAL A 395 0.78 25.98 -27.77
N TYR A 396 1.57 26.90 -27.21
CA TYR A 396 1.41 28.34 -27.50
C TYR A 396 1.65 28.68 -28.96
N MET A 397 2.71 28.14 -29.56
CA MET A 397 3.02 28.38 -30.97
C MET A 397 1.90 27.89 -31.88
N ARG A 398 1.36 26.70 -31.61
CA ARG A 398 0.24 26.12 -32.39
C ARG A 398 -1.08 26.87 -32.23
N THR A 399 -1.29 27.52 -31.10
CA THR A 399 -2.49 28.33 -30.83
C THR A 399 -2.31 29.80 -31.23
N GLY A 400 -1.18 30.16 -31.87
CA GLY A 400 -0.89 31.52 -32.34
C GLY A 400 -0.47 32.50 -31.24
N GLN A 401 -0.19 32.02 -30.03
CA GLN A 401 0.20 32.82 -28.87
C GLN A 401 1.74 32.99 -28.79
N THR A 402 2.37 33.47 -29.86
CA THR A 402 3.84 33.54 -29.99
C THR A 402 4.52 34.36 -28.88
N ALA A 403 3.93 35.50 -28.48
CA ALA A 403 4.47 36.31 -27.40
C ALA A 403 4.53 35.58 -26.05
N LEU A 404 3.55 34.72 -25.76
CA LEU A 404 3.55 33.89 -24.55
C LEU A 404 4.51 32.70 -24.67
N ALA A 405 4.72 32.18 -25.88
CA ALA A 405 5.74 31.17 -26.14
C ALA A 405 7.15 31.72 -25.85
N ASP A 406 7.46 32.93 -26.33
CA ASP A 406 8.75 33.58 -26.08
C ASP A 406 8.95 33.93 -24.60
N ALA A 407 7.90 34.41 -23.93
CA ALA A 407 7.93 34.64 -22.49
C ALA A 407 8.24 33.34 -21.71
N ALA A 408 7.57 32.24 -22.05
CA ALA A 408 7.83 30.94 -21.40
C ALA A 408 9.23 30.40 -21.71
N ARG A 409 9.77 30.61 -22.91
CA ARG A 409 11.16 30.23 -23.24
C ARG A 409 12.17 30.95 -22.34
N LEU A 410 11.96 32.25 -22.12
CA LEU A 410 12.81 33.06 -21.24
C LEU A 410 12.66 32.66 -19.77
N GLU A 411 11.42 32.43 -19.30
CA GLU A 411 11.13 32.06 -17.91
C GLU A 411 11.78 30.73 -17.51
N PHE A 412 11.79 29.74 -18.42
CA PHE A 412 12.31 28.39 -18.15
C PHE A 412 13.69 28.11 -18.77
N ASP A 413 14.41 29.15 -19.22
CA ASP A 413 15.75 29.08 -19.83
C ASP A 413 15.87 27.99 -20.92
N LEU A 414 14.89 27.96 -21.84
CA LEU A 414 14.84 26.98 -22.93
C LEU A 414 15.67 27.47 -24.12
N GLN A 415 16.88 26.91 -24.28
CA GLN A 415 17.67 27.15 -25.49
C GLN A 415 16.99 26.52 -26.72
N GLU A 416 16.94 27.26 -27.83
CA GLU A 416 16.57 26.70 -29.14
C GLU A 416 17.63 25.66 -29.54
N LYS A 417 17.25 24.38 -29.53
CA LYS A 417 18.05 23.28 -30.07
C LYS A 417 17.53 22.88 -31.44
#